data_AF-A0A2G9NF21-F1
#
_entry.id   AF-A0A2G9NF21-F1
#
_cell.length_a   1.000
_cell.length_b   1.000
_cell.length_c   1.000
_cell.angle_alpha   90.00
_cell.angle_beta   90.00
_cell.angle_gamma   90.00
#
_symmetry.space_group_name_H-M   'P 1'
#
loop_
_entity.id
_entity.type
_entity.pdbx_description
1 polymer ?
#
loop_
_entity_poly.entity_id
_entity_poly.type
_entity_poly.pdbx_seq_one_letter_code
_entity_poly.pdbx_strand_id
1 'polypeptide(L)'
;MAEKKKSTVKREKPIPTKKLNSSKELSDLSKNKRTILLASIKNLPASQFQEISKKLRGKAIVKVPKKNIAIRAFNSVKEDKMKELNMQIIEDVAILFSDMEGFELAGELMSARSPAKAKKGQIAPENIEVEKGPTDLLPGPAVSELGALGIPIMIDKGKIAIKENKLIVKKGEAISQAAADVMGKLDIKPFTAGFEPLVIYDTIEKKIYVNIKINKEETLNELKYAFGKSLPFALEIGYVCEDTIKLMIVKAGREELALLSLSNTPEVKSDGEAN
;
A
#
# COMPACT_ATOMS: atom_id res chain seq x y z
N MET A 1 40.80 6.74 -14.57
CA MET A 1 39.59 5.93 -14.34
C MET A 1 39.64 4.71 -15.25
N ALA A 2 39.86 3.52 -14.69
CA ALA A 2 40.11 2.31 -15.50
C ALA A 2 38.79 1.69 -15.97
N GLU A 3 38.57 1.66 -17.29
CA GLU A 3 37.53 0.86 -17.92
C GLU A 3 37.77 -0.64 -17.64
N LYS A 4 36.89 -1.25 -16.86
CA LYS A 4 36.86 -2.72 -16.71
C LYS A 4 36.41 -3.35 -18.03
N LYS A 5 37.38 -3.78 -18.86
CA LYS A 5 37.15 -4.70 -19.99
C LYS A 5 36.39 -5.94 -19.50
N LYS A 6 35.14 -6.12 -19.94
CA LYS A 6 34.38 -7.36 -19.72
C LYS A 6 35.11 -8.50 -20.43
N SER A 7 35.70 -9.41 -19.66
CA SER A 7 36.29 -10.64 -20.19
C SER A 7 35.21 -11.53 -20.80
N THR A 8 35.25 -11.73 -22.12
CA THR A 8 34.40 -12.64 -22.87
C THR A 8 34.88 -14.09 -22.68
N VAL A 9 34.58 -14.67 -21.53
CA VAL A 9 34.80 -16.11 -21.28
C VAL A 9 33.84 -16.90 -22.17
N LYS A 10 34.34 -17.55 -23.22
CA LYS A 10 33.57 -18.50 -24.06
C LYS A 10 33.20 -19.71 -23.19
N ARG A 11 31.89 -19.96 -23.05
CA ARG A 11 31.37 -21.11 -22.30
C ARG A 11 31.52 -22.39 -23.11
N GLU A 12 32.07 -23.44 -22.48
CA GLU A 12 32.25 -24.76 -23.09
C GLU A 12 30.97 -25.61 -23.16
N LYS A 13 29.98 -25.35 -22.27
CA LYS A 13 28.74 -26.13 -22.22
C LYS A 13 27.60 -25.43 -23.00
N PRO A 14 26.80 -26.17 -23.80
CA PRO A 14 25.68 -25.61 -24.54
C PRO A 14 24.64 -25.01 -23.59
N ILE A 15 23.95 -23.97 -24.05
CA ILE A 15 22.94 -23.26 -23.25
C ILE A 15 21.75 -24.22 -23.01
N PRO A 16 21.34 -24.45 -21.75
CA PRO A 16 20.17 -25.29 -21.47
C PRO A 16 18.92 -24.78 -22.19
N THR A 17 18.23 -25.68 -22.90
CA THR A 17 17.01 -25.39 -23.67
C THR A 17 15.93 -24.70 -22.84
N LYS A 18 15.77 -25.11 -21.57
CA LYS A 18 14.83 -24.48 -20.62
C LYS A 18 15.03 -22.97 -20.48
N LYS A 19 16.28 -22.49 -20.44
CA LYS A 19 16.58 -21.06 -20.31
C LYS A 19 16.23 -20.29 -21.59
N LEU A 20 16.45 -20.92 -22.74
CA LEU A 20 16.11 -20.35 -24.04
C LEU A 20 14.59 -20.21 -24.17
N ASN A 21 13.85 -21.26 -23.82
CA ASN A 21 12.39 -21.28 -23.88
C ASN A 21 11.77 -20.26 -22.92
N SER A 22 12.25 -20.17 -21.67
CA SER A 22 11.76 -19.15 -20.73
C SER A 22 12.07 -17.73 -21.20
N SER A 23 13.21 -17.49 -21.85
CA SER A 23 13.52 -16.18 -22.41
C SER A 23 12.59 -15.83 -23.57
N LYS A 24 12.31 -16.79 -24.47
CA LYS A 24 11.37 -16.59 -25.59
C LYS A 24 9.96 -16.30 -25.07
N GLU A 25 9.46 -17.12 -24.14
CA GLU A 25 8.14 -16.95 -23.52
C GLU A 25 7.97 -15.54 -22.90
N LEU A 26 8.98 -15.04 -22.18
CA LEU A 26 8.95 -13.69 -21.62
C LEU A 26 8.95 -12.61 -22.71
N SER A 27 9.76 -12.78 -23.76
CA SER A 27 9.79 -11.85 -24.89
C SER A 27 8.45 -11.81 -25.62
N ASP A 28 7.78 -12.96 -25.77
CA ASP A 28 6.47 -13.07 -26.42
C ASP A 28 5.38 -12.42 -25.55
N LEU A 29 5.36 -12.70 -24.24
CA LEU A 29 4.46 -12.05 -23.30
C LEU A 29 4.65 -10.53 -23.25
N SER A 30 5.89 -10.06 -23.34
CA SER A 30 6.20 -8.62 -23.33
C SER A 30 5.71 -7.89 -24.58
N LYS A 31 5.53 -8.61 -25.71
CA LYS A 31 4.99 -8.03 -26.95
C LYS A 31 3.47 -8.11 -27.04
N ASN A 32 2.90 -9.18 -26.49
CA ASN A 32 1.48 -9.49 -26.65
C ASN A 32 0.60 -8.84 -25.58
N LYS A 33 1.16 -8.44 -24.44
CA LYS A 33 0.40 -7.90 -23.31
C LYS A 33 0.58 -6.39 -23.21
N ARG A 34 -0.52 -5.70 -22.88
CA ARG A 34 -0.55 -4.24 -22.76
C ARG A 34 0.39 -3.76 -21.66
N THR A 35 0.32 -4.39 -20.50
CA THR A 35 1.01 -3.92 -19.29
C THR A 35 1.93 -4.98 -18.73
N ILE A 36 3.12 -4.53 -18.35
CA ILE A 36 4.14 -5.30 -17.63
C ILE A 36 4.35 -4.64 -16.27
N LEU A 37 4.09 -5.37 -15.20
CA LEU A 37 4.25 -4.89 -13.83
C LEU A 37 5.31 -5.72 -13.12
N LEU A 38 6.33 -5.05 -12.57
CA LEU A 38 7.31 -5.64 -11.68
C LEU A 38 6.84 -5.51 -10.24
N ALA A 39 6.72 -6.63 -9.54
CA ALA A 39 6.37 -6.66 -8.14
C ALA A 39 7.44 -7.38 -7.30
N SER A 40 7.74 -6.82 -6.14
CA SER A 40 8.56 -7.50 -5.13
C SER A 40 7.77 -8.64 -4.49
N ILE A 41 8.44 -9.79 -4.31
CA ILE A 41 7.94 -10.94 -3.55
C ILE A 41 8.72 -11.16 -2.25
N LYS A 42 9.47 -10.14 -1.80
CA LYS A 42 10.25 -10.23 -0.56
C LYS A 42 9.33 -10.54 0.62
N ASN A 43 9.75 -11.47 1.47
CA ASN A 43 8.98 -11.94 2.64
C ASN A 43 7.64 -12.62 2.33
N LEU A 44 7.37 -13.02 1.08
CA LEU A 44 6.13 -13.72 0.72
C LEU A 44 6.32 -15.26 0.82
N PRO A 45 5.64 -15.95 1.75
CA PRO A 45 5.62 -17.40 1.82
C PRO A 45 5.03 -18.04 0.57
N ALA A 46 5.49 -19.24 0.22
CA ALA A 46 5.05 -19.94 -0.98
C ALA A 46 3.53 -20.22 -1.00
N SER A 47 2.91 -20.51 0.14
CA SER A 47 1.46 -20.72 0.24
C SER A 47 0.68 -19.46 -0.14
N GLN A 48 1.05 -18.31 0.44
CA GLN A 48 0.42 -17.03 0.15
C GLN A 48 0.69 -16.59 -1.29
N PHE A 49 1.90 -16.79 -1.81
CA PHE A 49 2.18 -16.56 -3.23
C PHE A 49 1.25 -17.36 -4.14
N GLN A 50 1.00 -18.64 -3.83
CA GLN A 50 0.10 -19.48 -4.61
C GLN A 50 -1.37 -19.03 -4.49
N GLU A 51 -1.82 -18.64 -3.30
CA GLU A 51 -3.17 -18.09 -3.10
C GLU A 51 -3.39 -16.82 -3.91
N ILE A 52 -2.46 -15.86 -3.82
CA ILE A 52 -2.57 -14.60 -4.56
C ILE A 52 -2.47 -14.88 -6.07
N SER A 53 -1.56 -15.77 -6.49
CA SER A 53 -1.45 -16.17 -7.90
C SER A 53 -2.72 -16.84 -8.42
N LYS A 54 -3.44 -17.61 -7.58
CA LYS A 54 -4.75 -18.19 -7.94
C LYS A 54 -5.81 -17.10 -8.13
N LYS A 55 -5.88 -16.11 -7.23
CA LYS A 55 -6.80 -14.97 -7.34
C LYS A 55 -6.56 -14.14 -8.60
N LEU A 56 -5.30 -14.04 -9.04
CA LEU A 56 -4.91 -13.29 -10.24
C LEU A 56 -5.08 -14.08 -11.55
N ARG A 57 -5.45 -15.37 -11.50
CA ARG A 57 -5.69 -16.16 -12.72
C ARG A 57 -6.81 -15.53 -13.53
N GLY A 58 -6.59 -15.38 -14.83
CA GLY A 58 -7.53 -14.72 -15.75
C GLY A 58 -7.33 -13.22 -15.87
N LYS A 59 -6.82 -12.54 -14.82
CA LYS A 59 -6.51 -11.10 -14.84
C LYS A 59 -5.05 -10.83 -15.25
N ALA A 60 -4.12 -11.61 -14.71
CA ALA A 60 -2.69 -11.44 -14.97
C ALA A 60 -1.94 -12.78 -15.01
N ILE A 61 -0.90 -12.83 -15.84
CA ILE A 61 0.04 -13.94 -15.93
C ILE A 61 1.25 -13.60 -15.07
N VAL A 62 1.41 -14.32 -13.95
CA VAL A 62 2.53 -14.14 -13.03
C VAL A 62 3.70 -15.06 -13.42
N LYS A 63 4.90 -14.50 -13.60
CA LYS A 63 6.13 -15.24 -13.88
C LYS A 63 7.24 -14.80 -12.93
N VAL A 64 8.01 -15.75 -12.41
CA VAL A 64 9.16 -15.47 -11.53
C VAL A 64 10.45 -15.98 -12.20
N PRO A 65 10.97 -15.25 -13.20
CA PRO A 65 12.20 -15.64 -13.87
C PRO A 65 13.45 -15.28 -13.06
N LYS A 66 14.55 -16.00 -13.31
CA LYS A 66 15.86 -15.56 -12.80
C LYS A 66 16.20 -14.19 -13.39
N LYS A 67 16.74 -13.28 -12.57
CA LYS A 67 17.15 -11.92 -12.95
C LYS A 67 17.83 -11.83 -14.32
N ASN A 68 18.88 -12.63 -14.53
CA ASN A 68 19.64 -12.62 -15.79
C ASN A 68 18.84 -13.10 -17.01
N ILE A 69 17.79 -13.91 -16.84
CA ILE A 69 16.90 -14.34 -17.92
C ILE A 69 15.93 -13.22 -18.26
N ALA A 70 15.35 -12.56 -17.24
CA ALA A 70 14.47 -11.41 -17.44
C ALA A 70 15.17 -10.28 -18.20
N ILE A 71 16.37 -9.89 -17.75
CA ILE A 71 17.16 -8.83 -18.39
C ILE A 71 17.46 -9.16 -19.86
N ARG A 72 17.78 -10.43 -20.16
CA ARG A 72 18.02 -10.87 -21.54
C ARG A 72 16.76 -10.85 -22.40
N ALA A 73 15.62 -11.26 -21.85
CA ALA A 73 14.34 -11.22 -22.53
C ALA A 73 13.95 -9.77 -22.87
N PHE A 74 14.03 -8.86 -21.91
CA PHE A 74 13.72 -7.44 -22.14
C PHE A 74 14.69 -6.76 -23.10
N ASN A 75 15.99 -7.06 -23.05
CA ASN A 75 16.95 -6.54 -24.03
C ASN A 75 16.73 -7.07 -25.45
N SER A 76 16.07 -8.23 -25.61
CA SER A 76 15.71 -8.75 -26.94
C SER A 76 14.52 -8.00 -27.57
N VAL A 77 13.72 -7.34 -26.74
CA VAL A 77 12.68 -6.41 -27.17
C VAL A 77 13.40 -5.09 -27.47
N LYS A 78 13.44 -4.69 -28.74
CA LYS A 78 14.18 -3.50 -29.22
C LYS A 78 13.47 -2.20 -28.82
N GLU A 79 13.17 -2.03 -27.54
CA GLU A 79 12.58 -0.81 -26.99
C GLU A 79 13.54 -0.19 -25.97
N ASP A 80 13.88 1.09 -26.15
CA ASP A 80 14.87 1.75 -25.30
C ASP A 80 14.40 1.89 -23.85
N LYS A 81 13.10 2.05 -23.62
CA LYS A 81 12.51 2.15 -22.27
C LYS A 81 12.57 0.83 -21.48
N MET A 82 12.64 -0.32 -22.16
CA MET A 82 12.85 -1.60 -21.48
C MET A 82 14.22 -1.69 -20.79
N LYS A 83 15.20 -0.88 -21.21
CA LYS A 83 16.51 -0.81 -20.53
C LYS A 83 16.41 -0.14 -19.16
N GLU A 84 15.51 0.83 -19.00
CA GLU A 84 15.24 1.47 -17.70
C GLU A 84 14.56 0.49 -16.75
N LEU A 85 13.65 -0.35 -17.27
CA LEU A 85 13.01 -1.42 -16.51
C LEU A 85 14.04 -2.40 -15.93
N ASN A 86 15.10 -2.72 -16.67
CA ASN A 86 16.16 -3.63 -16.23
C ASN A 86 16.91 -3.14 -14.99
N MET A 87 17.01 -1.82 -14.78
CA MET A 87 17.69 -1.26 -13.60
C MET A 87 16.90 -1.53 -12.32
N GLN A 88 15.58 -1.69 -12.44
CA GLN A 88 14.66 -1.90 -11.33
C GLN A 88 14.46 -3.39 -11.00
N ILE A 89 15.02 -4.31 -11.80
CA ILE A 89 14.98 -5.75 -11.52
C ILE A 89 16.03 -6.09 -10.44
N ILE A 90 15.57 -6.05 -9.19
CA ILE A 90 16.30 -6.50 -8.01
C ILE A 90 16.19 -8.04 -7.88
N GLU A 91 16.78 -8.62 -6.85
CA GLU A 91 16.47 -10.00 -6.44
C GLU A 91 15.03 -10.09 -5.90
N ASP A 92 14.41 -11.26 -6.03
CA ASP A 92 13.05 -11.55 -5.56
C ASP A 92 11.94 -10.70 -6.22
N VAL A 93 11.93 -10.65 -7.55
CA VAL A 93 10.91 -9.96 -8.35
C VAL A 93 10.03 -10.95 -9.12
N ALA A 94 8.72 -10.76 -9.04
CA ALA A 94 7.74 -11.35 -9.93
C ALA A 94 7.37 -10.36 -11.04
N ILE A 95 7.22 -10.87 -12.26
CA ILE A 95 6.78 -10.12 -13.42
C ILE A 95 5.35 -10.52 -13.73
N LEU A 96 4.46 -9.55 -13.75
CA LEU A 96 3.05 -9.71 -14.07
C LEU A 96 2.79 -9.13 -15.45
N PHE A 97 2.15 -9.92 -16.31
CA PHE A 97 1.71 -9.49 -17.63
C PHE A 97 0.20 -9.47 -17.67
N SER A 98 -0.40 -8.36 -18.08
CA SER A 98 -1.85 -8.20 -18.17
C SER A 98 -2.25 -7.37 -19.38
N ASP A 99 -3.51 -7.52 -19.79
CA ASP A 99 -4.16 -6.67 -20.79
C ASP A 99 -4.87 -5.46 -20.16
N MET A 100 -5.00 -5.45 -18.83
CA MET A 100 -5.58 -4.36 -18.03
C MET A 100 -4.65 -3.15 -17.98
N GLU A 101 -5.19 -1.99 -17.59
CA GLU A 101 -4.37 -0.81 -17.31
C GLU A 101 -3.49 -1.04 -16.07
N GLY A 102 -2.30 -0.45 -16.03
CA GLY A 102 -1.35 -0.69 -14.94
C GLY A 102 -1.82 -0.25 -13.56
N PHE A 103 -2.51 0.88 -13.43
CA PHE A 103 -3.03 1.32 -12.14
C PHE A 103 -4.19 0.43 -11.67
N GLU A 104 -5.01 -0.04 -12.60
CA GLU A 104 -6.08 -1.00 -12.30
C GLU A 104 -5.50 -2.34 -11.82
N LEU A 105 -4.49 -2.86 -12.52
CA LEU A 105 -3.77 -4.07 -12.12
C LEU A 105 -3.11 -3.91 -10.75
N ALA A 106 -2.49 -2.76 -10.47
CA ALA A 106 -1.91 -2.47 -9.17
C ALA A 106 -2.99 -2.36 -8.07
N GLY A 107 -4.17 -1.82 -8.38
CA GLY A 107 -5.35 -1.85 -7.51
C GLY A 107 -5.77 -3.29 -7.17
N GLU A 108 -5.89 -4.14 -8.17
CA GLU A 108 -6.23 -5.56 -8.02
C GLU A 108 -5.18 -6.33 -7.19
N LEU A 109 -3.89 -6.03 -7.38
CA LEU A 109 -2.82 -6.60 -6.57
C LEU A 109 -2.95 -6.26 -5.08
N MET A 110 -3.36 -5.03 -4.76
CA MET A 110 -3.58 -4.62 -3.38
C MET A 110 -4.81 -5.28 -2.77
N SER A 111 -5.89 -5.43 -3.54
CA SER A 111 -7.09 -6.15 -3.10
C SER A 111 -6.85 -7.65 -2.95
N ALA A 112 -5.93 -8.23 -3.73
CA ALA A 112 -5.62 -9.65 -3.68
C ALA A 112 -4.71 -10.06 -2.52
N ARG A 113 -4.21 -9.11 -1.72
CA ARG A 113 -3.32 -9.36 -0.58
C ARG A 113 -3.95 -10.35 0.42
N SER A 114 -3.10 -11.18 1.04
CA SER A 114 -3.52 -12.22 1.98
C SER A 114 -3.03 -11.86 3.39
N PRO A 115 -3.87 -12.04 4.43
CA PRO A 115 -3.46 -11.80 5.81
C PRO A 115 -2.39 -12.81 6.22
N ALA A 116 -1.38 -12.34 6.94
CA ALA A 116 -0.19 -13.07 7.33
C ALA A 116 0.03 -13.03 8.85
N LYS A 117 0.50 -14.16 9.38
CA LYS A 117 0.83 -14.29 10.80
C LYS A 117 2.12 -13.52 11.12
N ALA A 118 2.16 -12.93 12.30
CA ALA A 118 3.34 -12.24 12.81
C ALA A 118 4.50 -13.22 13.02
N LYS A 119 5.73 -12.75 12.76
CA LYS A 119 6.96 -13.47 13.14
C LYS A 119 7.74 -12.68 14.19
N LYS A 120 8.50 -13.40 15.02
CA LYS A 120 9.40 -12.79 16.01
C LYS A 120 10.31 -11.74 15.37
N GLY A 121 10.44 -10.59 16.03
CA GLY A 121 11.34 -9.52 15.62
C GLY A 121 10.87 -8.71 14.41
N GLN A 122 9.68 -8.99 13.86
CA GLN A 122 9.04 -8.08 12.92
C GLN A 122 8.53 -6.84 13.65
N ILE A 123 8.60 -5.70 12.98
CA ILE A 123 8.07 -4.42 13.47
C ILE A 123 6.59 -4.37 13.15
N ALA A 124 5.75 -4.10 14.14
CA ALA A 124 4.31 -3.99 13.96
C ALA A 124 3.97 -2.76 13.06
N PRO A 125 3.27 -2.96 11.92
CA PRO A 125 2.92 -1.86 11.01
C PRO A 125 1.82 -0.97 11.59
N GLU A 126 0.97 -1.56 12.43
CA GLU A 126 -0.16 -0.94 13.10
C GLU A 126 -0.25 -1.44 14.55
N ASN A 127 -1.14 -0.83 15.33
CA ASN A 127 -1.43 -1.27 16.69
C ASN A 127 -2.12 -2.63 16.65
N ILE A 128 -1.56 -3.62 17.34
CA ILE A 128 -2.12 -4.97 17.37
C ILE A 128 -2.86 -5.14 18.69
N GLU A 129 -4.19 -5.24 18.59
CA GLU A 129 -5.08 -5.52 19.71
C GLU A 129 -5.74 -6.90 19.58
N VAL A 130 -6.11 -7.45 20.73
CA VAL A 130 -6.94 -8.64 20.80
C VAL A 130 -8.34 -8.23 21.22
N GLU A 131 -9.32 -8.65 20.44
CA GLU A 131 -10.73 -8.37 20.70
C GLU A 131 -11.30 -9.31 21.77
N LYS A 132 -12.29 -8.81 22.51
CA LYS A 132 -13.09 -9.60 23.44
C LYS A 132 -13.88 -10.65 22.67
N GLY A 133 -13.93 -11.87 23.20
CA GLY A 133 -14.70 -12.95 22.57
C GLY A 133 -14.33 -14.35 23.05
N PRO A 134 -15.17 -15.34 22.74
CA PRO A 134 -14.84 -16.74 22.97
C PRO A 134 -13.73 -17.19 22.02
N THR A 135 -12.79 -18.00 22.52
CA THR A 135 -11.74 -18.61 21.69
C THR A 135 -11.95 -20.13 21.63
N ASP A 136 -11.36 -20.79 20.64
CA ASP A 136 -11.38 -22.25 20.52
C ASP A 136 -10.28 -22.95 21.33
N LEU A 137 -9.58 -22.23 22.19
CA LEU A 137 -8.46 -22.75 22.97
C LEU A 137 -8.96 -23.46 24.23
N LEU A 138 -8.42 -24.66 24.46
CA LEU A 138 -8.65 -25.43 25.68
C LEU A 138 -7.82 -24.87 26.84
N PRO A 139 -8.37 -24.84 28.07
CA PRO A 139 -7.61 -24.45 29.26
C PRO A 139 -6.44 -25.41 29.49
N GLY A 140 -5.25 -24.85 29.69
CA GLY A 140 -3.99 -25.58 29.75
C GLY A 140 -2.81 -24.61 29.61
N PRO A 141 -1.74 -24.93 28.87
CA PRO A 141 -0.58 -24.04 28.70
C PRO A 141 -0.95 -22.68 28.07
N ALA A 142 -2.04 -22.62 27.30
CA ALA A 142 -2.55 -21.37 26.72
C ALA A 142 -2.94 -20.32 27.78
N VAL A 143 -3.36 -20.73 28.98
CA VAL A 143 -3.70 -19.82 30.09
C VAL A 143 -2.46 -19.07 30.57
N SER A 144 -1.33 -19.78 30.70
CA SER A 144 -0.06 -19.19 31.13
C SER A 144 0.51 -18.24 30.07
N GLU A 145 0.43 -18.60 28.79
CA GLU A 145 0.91 -17.76 27.69
C GLU A 145 0.09 -16.47 27.53
N LEU A 146 -1.25 -16.55 27.61
CA LEU A 146 -2.14 -15.38 27.56
C LEU A 146 -1.95 -14.48 28.80
N GLY A 147 -1.77 -15.09 29.97
CA GLY A 147 -1.46 -14.39 31.21
C GLY A 147 -0.10 -13.68 31.18
N ALA A 148 0.91 -14.27 30.54
CA ALA A 148 2.23 -13.65 30.38
C ALA A 148 2.20 -12.36 29.54
N LEU A 149 1.24 -12.24 28.62
CA LEU A 149 0.98 -11.01 27.86
C LEU A 149 -0.02 -10.07 28.58
N GLY A 150 -0.48 -10.46 29.77
CA GLY A 150 -1.43 -9.74 30.59
C GLY A 150 -2.83 -9.64 29.98
N ILE A 151 -3.21 -10.56 29.08
CA ILE A 151 -4.54 -10.57 28.47
C ILE A 151 -5.54 -11.10 29.51
N PRO A 152 -6.58 -10.32 29.88
CA PRO A 152 -7.55 -10.76 30.85
C PRO A 152 -8.44 -11.85 30.23
N ILE A 153 -8.41 -13.05 30.81
CA ILE A 153 -9.13 -14.23 30.32
C ILE A 153 -10.15 -14.72 31.35
N MET A 154 -11.19 -15.39 30.86
CA MET A 154 -12.24 -16.06 31.62
C MET A 154 -12.44 -17.45 31.02
N ILE A 155 -12.76 -18.45 31.84
CA ILE A 155 -13.17 -19.77 31.33
C ILE A 155 -14.67 -19.73 31.11
N ASP A 156 -15.11 -19.89 29.85
CA ASP A 156 -16.52 -19.98 29.49
C ASP A 156 -16.77 -21.31 28.75
N LYS A 157 -17.74 -22.10 29.24
CA LYS A 157 -18.14 -23.41 28.69
C LYS A 157 -16.96 -24.36 28.39
N GLY A 158 -15.95 -24.36 29.24
CA GLY A 158 -14.76 -25.22 29.09
C GLY A 158 -13.74 -24.76 28.05
N LYS A 159 -13.90 -23.55 27.50
CA LYS A 159 -12.94 -22.88 26.60
C LYS A 159 -12.45 -21.57 27.21
N ILE A 160 -11.32 -21.07 26.71
CA ILE A 160 -10.80 -19.76 27.11
C ILE A 160 -11.58 -18.67 26.36
N ALA A 161 -12.04 -17.64 27.07
CA ALA A 161 -12.66 -16.44 26.51
C ALA A 161 -11.88 -15.20 26.96
N ILE A 162 -11.81 -14.19 26.10
CA ILE A 162 -11.11 -12.94 26.37
C ILE A 162 -12.10 -11.94 26.93
N LYS A 163 -11.82 -11.43 28.13
CA LYS A 163 -12.76 -10.60 28.90
C LYS A 163 -12.88 -9.19 28.31
N GLU A 164 -11.75 -8.58 27.97
CA GLU A 164 -11.65 -7.17 27.56
C GLU A 164 -10.62 -7.02 26.44
N ASN A 165 -10.84 -6.03 25.57
CA ASN A 165 -9.90 -5.71 24.50
C ASN A 165 -8.56 -5.26 25.10
N LYS A 166 -7.46 -5.79 24.60
CA LYS A 166 -6.13 -5.40 25.06
C LYS A 166 -5.15 -5.27 23.91
N LEU A 167 -4.41 -4.16 23.92
CA LEU A 167 -3.27 -3.94 23.05
C LEU A 167 -2.09 -4.83 23.46
N ILE A 168 -1.59 -5.66 22.55
CA ILE A 168 -0.39 -6.48 22.78
C ILE A 168 0.87 -5.74 22.36
N VAL A 169 0.85 -5.12 21.17
CA VAL A 169 2.04 -4.49 20.56
C VAL A 169 1.64 -3.14 19.98
N LYS A 170 2.40 -2.08 20.29
CA LYS A 170 2.20 -0.77 19.67
C LYS A 170 2.81 -0.75 18.27
N LYS A 171 2.26 0.11 17.42
CA LYS A 171 2.84 0.43 16.12
C LYS A 171 4.31 0.83 16.28
N GLY A 172 5.19 0.19 15.51
CA GLY A 172 6.64 0.45 15.55
C GLY A 172 7.43 -0.37 16.57
N GLU A 173 6.78 -1.16 17.42
CA GLU A 173 7.47 -2.05 18.35
C GLU A 173 7.80 -3.41 17.72
N ALA A 174 8.88 -4.03 18.18
CA ALA A 174 9.28 -5.36 17.76
C ALA A 174 8.42 -6.43 18.46
N ILE A 175 7.89 -7.37 17.68
CA ILE A 175 7.03 -8.43 18.20
C ILE A 175 7.86 -9.47 18.96
N SER A 176 7.50 -9.69 20.23
CA SER A 176 8.09 -10.73 21.08
C SER A 176 7.66 -12.13 20.61
N GLN A 177 8.45 -13.15 20.94
CA GLN A 177 8.13 -14.53 20.57
C GLN A 177 6.78 -14.98 21.16
N ALA A 178 6.56 -14.69 22.45
CA ALA A 178 5.30 -15.01 23.14
C ALA A 178 4.09 -14.33 22.47
N ALA A 179 4.22 -13.06 22.06
CA ALA A 179 3.17 -12.34 21.34
C ALA A 179 2.86 -12.98 19.99
N ALA A 180 3.88 -13.36 19.21
CA ALA A 180 3.71 -14.04 17.92
C ALA A 180 2.99 -15.39 18.06
N ASP A 181 3.36 -16.19 19.07
CA ASP A 181 2.78 -17.51 19.30
C ASP A 181 1.30 -17.41 19.71
N VAL A 182 0.97 -16.48 20.61
CA VAL A 182 -0.41 -16.21 21.03
C VAL A 182 -1.25 -15.70 19.88
N MET A 183 -0.76 -14.73 19.10
CA MET A 183 -1.46 -14.25 17.89
C MET A 183 -1.70 -15.40 16.90
N GLY A 184 -0.71 -16.28 16.73
CA GLY A 184 -0.82 -17.44 15.85
C GLY A 184 -1.89 -18.44 16.29
N LYS A 185 -2.10 -18.61 17.61
CA LYS A 185 -3.12 -19.47 18.23
C LYS A 185 -4.52 -18.86 18.19
N LEU A 186 -4.63 -17.54 18.35
CA LEU A 186 -5.89 -16.78 18.22
C LEU A 186 -6.28 -16.51 16.75
N ASP A 187 -5.50 -17.02 15.80
CA ASP A 187 -5.59 -16.76 14.35
C ASP A 187 -5.61 -15.27 13.96
N ILE A 188 -5.02 -14.41 14.80
CA ILE A 188 -4.86 -12.98 14.54
C ILE A 188 -3.70 -12.81 13.55
N LYS A 189 -3.99 -12.16 12.42
CA LYS A 189 -3.05 -11.97 11.30
C LYS A 189 -2.84 -10.48 11.04
N PRO A 190 -1.93 -9.82 11.78
CA PRO A 190 -1.76 -8.37 11.74
C PRO A 190 -0.95 -7.87 10.54
N PHE A 191 -0.28 -8.78 9.82
CA PHE A 191 0.49 -8.40 8.64
C PHE A 191 -0.30 -8.68 7.39
N THR A 192 -0.07 -7.89 6.36
CA THR A 192 -0.60 -8.14 5.04
C THR A 192 0.55 -8.59 4.15
N ALA A 193 0.47 -9.80 3.59
CA ALA A 193 1.45 -10.30 2.64
C ALA A 193 0.90 -10.18 1.21
N GLY A 194 1.72 -9.62 0.33
CA GLY A 194 1.29 -9.26 -1.00
C GLY A 194 2.45 -9.02 -1.96
N PHE A 195 2.10 -8.94 -3.24
CA PHE A 195 2.97 -8.36 -4.24
C PHE A 195 3.05 -6.85 -4.01
N GLU A 196 4.26 -6.31 -3.83
CA GLU A 196 4.46 -4.87 -3.76
C GLU A 196 4.81 -4.35 -5.16
N PRO A 197 3.95 -3.52 -5.78
CA PRO A 197 4.21 -3.01 -7.13
C PRO A 197 5.38 -2.02 -7.09
N LEU A 198 6.46 -2.34 -7.81
CA LEU A 198 7.65 -1.50 -7.91
C LEU A 198 7.56 -0.57 -9.13
N VAL A 199 7.29 -1.18 -10.29
CA VAL A 199 7.33 -0.50 -11.58
C VAL A 199 6.23 -1.04 -12.48
N ILE A 200 5.54 -0.14 -13.17
CA ILE A 200 4.62 -0.45 -14.27
C ILE A 200 5.25 0.07 -15.55
N TYR A 201 5.24 -0.77 -16.57
CA TYR A 201 5.47 -0.39 -17.96
C TYR A 201 4.17 -0.56 -18.74
N ASP A 202 3.68 0.54 -19.32
CA ASP A 202 2.60 0.53 -20.29
C ASP A 202 3.20 0.51 -21.70
N THR A 203 2.90 -0.54 -22.47
CA THR A 203 3.42 -0.74 -23.82
C THR A 203 2.76 0.19 -24.85
N ILE A 204 1.52 0.66 -24.60
CA ILE A 204 0.79 1.57 -25.48
C ILE A 204 1.33 2.98 -25.32
N GLU A 205 1.35 3.49 -24.09
CA GLU A 205 1.86 4.83 -23.82
C GLU A 205 3.39 4.90 -23.81
N LYS A 206 4.05 3.74 -23.77
CA LYS A 206 5.49 3.59 -23.56
C LYS A 206 5.93 4.40 -22.35
N LYS A 207 5.18 4.35 -21.25
CA LYS A 207 5.52 5.07 -20.02
C LYS A 207 5.91 4.10 -18.93
N ILE A 208 6.85 4.54 -18.10
CA ILE A 208 7.30 3.84 -16.91
C ILE A 208 6.79 4.63 -15.71
N TYR A 209 6.08 3.94 -14.84
CA TYR A 209 5.64 4.48 -13.56
C TYR A 209 6.44 3.78 -12.47
N VAL A 210 7.11 4.56 -11.63
CA VAL A 210 7.96 4.08 -10.52
C VAL A 210 7.29 4.47 -9.20
N ASN A 211 7.49 3.68 -8.15
CA ASN A 211 6.97 3.94 -6.79
C ASN A 211 5.44 4.05 -6.73
N ILE A 212 4.75 3.04 -7.24
CA ILE A 212 3.29 3.01 -7.27
C ILE A 212 2.76 2.73 -5.86
N LYS A 213 2.34 3.80 -5.18
CA LYS A 213 1.52 3.71 -3.97
C LYS A 213 0.12 4.16 -4.32
N ILE A 214 -0.80 3.20 -4.37
CA ILE A 214 -2.21 3.51 -4.61
C ILE A 214 -2.89 3.50 -3.24
N ASN A 215 -3.31 4.66 -2.77
CA ASN A 215 -4.11 4.78 -1.56
C ASN A 215 -5.38 5.57 -1.87
N LYS A 216 -6.47 4.85 -2.14
CA LYS A 216 -7.75 5.46 -2.56
C LYS A 216 -8.30 6.41 -1.49
N GLU A 217 -8.16 6.06 -0.21
CA GLU A 217 -8.71 6.84 0.90
C GLU A 217 -7.93 8.14 1.10
N GLU A 218 -6.60 8.06 1.08
CA GLU A 218 -5.73 9.23 1.20
C GLU A 218 -5.94 10.21 0.04
N THR A 219 -5.97 9.72 -1.19
CA THR A 219 -6.25 10.57 -2.37
C THR A 219 -7.62 11.24 -2.28
N LEU A 220 -8.65 10.55 -1.79
CA LEU A 220 -9.99 11.12 -1.64
C LEU A 220 -10.02 12.19 -0.53
N ASN A 221 -9.27 11.98 0.55
CA ASN A 221 -9.13 12.98 1.62
C ASN A 221 -8.34 14.20 1.16
N GLU A 222 -7.26 14.02 0.41
CA GLU A 222 -6.50 15.11 -0.21
C GLU A 222 -7.37 15.90 -1.19
N LEU A 223 -8.19 15.24 -2.00
CA LEU A 223 -9.11 15.90 -2.92
C LEU A 223 -10.15 16.75 -2.18
N LYS A 224 -10.77 16.19 -1.13
CA LYS A 224 -11.70 16.95 -0.26
C LYS A 224 -11.02 18.15 0.37
N TYR A 225 -9.79 17.98 0.82
CA TYR A 225 -9.00 19.05 1.43
C TYR A 225 -8.64 20.15 0.41
N ALA A 226 -8.21 19.78 -0.79
CA ALA A 226 -7.91 20.71 -1.87
C ALA A 226 -9.17 21.49 -2.30
N PHE A 227 -10.30 20.80 -2.44
CA PHE A 227 -11.59 21.43 -2.72
C PHE A 227 -11.98 22.43 -1.61
N GLY A 228 -11.87 22.01 -0.34
CA GLY A 228 -12.12 22.85 0.83
C GLY A 228 -11.24 24.10 0.91
N LYS A 229 -10.03 24.09 0.35
CA LYS A 229 -9.17 25.27 0.22
C LYS A 229 -9.50 26.14 -0.98
N SER A 230 -9.87 25.52 -2.10
CA SER A 230 -10.17 26.23 -3.34
C SER A 230 -11.40 27.13 -3.22
N LEU A 231 -12.41 26.71 -2.44
CA LEU A 231 -13.65 27.46 -2.25
C LEU A 231 -13.44 28.82 -1.56
N PRO A 232 -12.82 28.89 -0.36
CA PRO A 232 -12.48 30.17 0.27
C PRO A 232 -11.57 31.03 -0.59
N PHE A 233 -10.59 30.41 -1.28
CA PHE A 233 -9.71 31.14 -2.19
C PHE A 233 -10.49 31.79 -3.34
N ALA A 234 -11.39 31.06 -3.99
CA ALA A 234 -12.26 31.55 -5.05
C ALA A 234 -13.19 32.68 -4.57
N LEU A 235 -13.71 32.58 -3.33
CA LEU A 235 -14.53 33.62 -2.71
C LEU A 235 -13.74 34.90 -2.44
N GLU A 236 -12.48 34.79 -2.04
CA GLU A 236 -11.63 35.94 -1.73
C GLU A 236 -11.19 36.69 -2.99
N ILE A 237 -10.88 35.98 -4.07
CA ILE A 237 -10.53 36.60 -5.36
C ILE A 237 -11.76 37.11 -6.14
N GLY A 238 -12.98 36.87 -5.65
CA GLY A 238 -14.20 37.28 -6.34
C GLY A 238 -14.50 36.46 -7.61
N TYR A 239 -14.06 35.20 -7.69
CA TYR A 239 -14.32 34.34 -8.85
C TYR A 239 -15.76 33.84 -8.87
N VAL A 240 -16.57 34.36 -9.79
CA VAL A 240 -18.00 34.06 -9.89
C VAL A 240 -18.23 32.80 -10.72
N CYS A 241 -18.74 31.76 -10.07
CA CYS A 241 -19.24 30.53 -10.70
C CYS A 241 -20.49 30.02 -9.98
N GLU A 242 -21.12 28.98 -10.53
CA GLU A 242 -22.35 28.39 -9.97
C GLU A 242 -22.18 27.94 -8.51
N ASP A 243 -20.99 27.43 -8.17
CA ASP A 243 -20.68 26.96 -6.81
C ASP A 243 -20.38 28.10 -5.82
N THR A 244 -19.83 29.23 -6.28
CA THR A 244 -19.41 30.34 -5.40
C THR A 244 -20.47 31.42 -5.24
N ILE A 245 -21.36 31.61 -6.21
CA ILE A 245 -22.28 32.76 -6.22
C ILE A 245 -23.22 32.80 -5.01
N LYS A 246 -23.75 31.64 -4.59
CA LYS A 246 -24.59 31.54 -3.39
C LYS A 246 -23.82 31.91 -2.12
N LEU A 247 -22.58 31.43 -2.02
CA LEU A 247 -21.71 31.71 -0.89
C LEU A 247 -21.25 33.17 -0.84
N MET A 248 -21.04 33.81 -2.00
CA MET A 248 -20.73 35.25 -2.08
C MET A 248 -21.90 36.11 -1.59
N ILE A 249 -23.13 35.79 -2.00
CA ILE A 249 -24.33 36.51 -1.53
C ILE A 249 -24.47 36.37 -0.01
N VAL A 250 -24.27 35.17 0.53
CA VAL A 250 -24.28 34.93 1.98
C VAL A 250 -23.14 35.69 2.69
N LYS A 251 -21.94 35.76 2.10
CA LYS A 251 -20.81 36.53 2.62
C LYS A 251 -21.15 38.02 2.68
N ALA A 252 -21.70 38.59 1.60
CA ALA A 252 -22.10 39.99 1.54
C ALA A 252 -23.15 40.34 2.60
N GLY A 253 -24.18 39.52 2.78
CA GLY A 253 -25.18 39.74 3.84
C GLY A 253 -24.60 39.64 5.26
N ARG A 254 -23.59 38.79 5.48
CA ARG A 254 -22.90 38.72 6.77
C ARG A 254 -22.02 39.94 7.04
N GLU A 255 -21.36 40.47 6.00
CA GLU A 255 -20.54 41.68 6.11
C GLU A 255 -21.39 42.92 6.41
N GLU A 256 -22.57 43.04 5.79
CA GLU A 256 -23.56 44.08 6.11
C GLU A 256 -23.95 44.03 7.60
N LEU A 257 -24.34 42.85 8.10
CA LEU A 257 -24.69 42.66 9.51
C LEU A 257 -23.52 42.98 10.45
N ALA A 258 -22.29 42.62 10.07
CA ALA A 258 -21.10 42.93 10.85
C ALA A 258 -20.87 44.45 10.94
N LEU A 259 -20.99 45.18 9.83
CA LEU A 259 -20.88 46.64 9.80
C LEU A 259 -21.96 47.32 10.66
N LEU A 260 -23.21 46.85 10.57
CA LEU A 260 -24.32 47.34 11.40
C LEU A 260 -24.09 47.13 12.90
N SER A 261 -23.49 45.98 13.26
CA SER A 261 -23.17 45.70 14.67
C SER A 261 -22.07 46.63 15.21
N LEU A 262 -21.09 46.98 14.38
CA LEU A 262 -20.00 47.89 14.75
C LEU A 262 -20.51 49.33 14.89
N SER A 263 -21.38 49.79 13.99
CA SER A 263 -21.97 51.13 14.05
C SER A 263 -22.90 51.34 15.25
N ASN A 264 -23.47 50.26 15.81
CA ASN A 264 -24.35 50.31 16.98
C ASN A 264 -23.59 50.15 18.31
N THR A 265 -22.26 50.08 18.30
CA THR A 265 -21.47 50.13 19.54
C THR A 265 -21.53 51.55 20.10
N PRO A 266 -22.05 51.80 21.31
CA PRO A 266 -22.12 53.14 21.86
C PRO A 266 -20.71 53.72 21.98
N GLU A 267 -20.51 54.93 21.46
CA GLU A 267 -19.31 55.73 21.70
C GLU A 267 -19.01 55.70 23.20
N VAL A 268 -17.80 55.27 23.57
CA VAL A 268 -17.27 55.47 24.91
C VAL A 268 -17.28 56.97 25.13
N LYS A 269 -18.21 57.45 25.97
CA LYS A 269 -18.24 58.83 26.45
C LYS A 269 -16.89 59.07 27.13
N SER A 270 -16.01 59.78 26.43
CA SER A 270 -14.82 60.39 27.02
C SER A 270 -15.29 61.33 28.12
N ASP A 271 -14.82 61.06 29.33
CA ASP A 271 -14.92 61.96 30.47
C ASP A 271 -14.57 63.40 30.04
N GLY A 272 -15.54 64.29 30.21
CA GLY A 272 -15.42 65.73 29.99
C GLY A 272 -15.74 66.45 31.29
N GLU A 273 -14.68 66.91 31.94
CA GLU A 273 -14.57 67.69 33.17
C GLU A 273 -15.66 68.76 33.36
N ALA A 274 -16.21 68.80 34.59
CA ALA A 274 -16.77 70.01 35.18
C ALA A 274 -16.26 70.14 36.62
N ASN A 275 -15.10 70.78 36.74
CA ASN A 275 -14.77 71.72 37.80
C ASN A 275 -13.77 72.74 37.26
#